data_AF-A0A5P9F2F9-F1
#
_entry.id   AF-A0A5P9F2F9-F1
#
_cell.length_a   1.000
_cell.length_b   1.000
_cell.length_c   1.000
_cell.angle_alpha   90.00
_cell.angle_beta   90.00
_cell.angle_gamma   90.00
#
_symmetry.space_group_name_H-M   'P 1'
#
loop_
_entity.id
_entity.type
_entity.pdbx_description
1 polymer ?
#
loop_
_entity_poly.entity_id
_entity_poly.type
_entity_poly.pdbx_seq_one_letter_code
_entity_poly.pdbx_strand_id
1 'polypeptide(L)'
;MDYRFLRVDVSAATFEGLSLSYQRKIALVATVGIWLGMGYACYIAALRLEGLHIAEDVVDAFLFGILIHNILCGQFFLLTASKALLYVTPLGVLYRQDRAILDKAKEELLKITSEVQLRDYLEYGKINPAIRARGSLVVMAHQSKGDLKPWIGNARNLKLLANLVYQIYLVEKVLLQDTEANT
;
A
#
# COMPACT_ATOMS: atom_id res chain seq x y z
N MET A 1 3.29 20.94 32.94
CA MET A 1 3.74 20.48 31.61
C MET A 1 2.75 20.99 30.60
N ASP A 2 3.21 21.65 29.55
CA ASP A 2 2.34 22.17 28.50
C ASP A 2 2.12 21.03 27.50
N TYR A 3 1.02 20.29 27.66
CA TYR A 3 0.75 19.09 26.84
C TYR A 3 0.34 19.51 25.43
N ARG A 4 1.24 19.38 24.45
CA ARG A 4 0.87 19.45 23.04
C ARG A 4 0.39 18.08 22.57
N PHE A 5 -0.92 17.88 22.63
CA PHE A 5 -1.57 16.67 22.12
C PHE A 5 -1.39 16.57 20.61
N LEU A 6 -1.00 15.38 20.12
CA LEU A 6 -0.90 15.10 18.70
C LEU A 6 -2.31 15.06 18.09
N ARG A 7 -2.51 15.82 17.01
CA ARG A 7 -3.68 15.65 16.14
C ARG A 7 -3.41 14.49 15.18
N VAL A 8 -3.66 13.26 15.63
CA VAL A 8 -3.43 12.04 14.84
C VAL A 8 -4.74 11.56 14.20
N ASP A 9 -4.73 11.37 12.89
CA ASP A 9 -5.70 10.47 12.24
C ASP A 9 -5.30 9.03 12.57
N VAL A 10 -6.02 8.42 13.54
CA VAL A 10 -5.72 7.08 14.04
C VAL A 10 -5.76 6.05 12.90
N SER A 11 -6.63 6.25 11.90
CA SER A 11 -6.76 5.36 10.75
C SER A 11 -5.46 5.26 9.94
N ALA A 12 -4.70 6.36 9.85
CA ALA A 12 -3.39 6.42 9.20
C ALA A 12 -2.31 5.69 10.02
N ALA A 13 -2.34 5.79 11.35
CA ALA A 13 -1.38 5.12 12.22
C ALA A 13 -1.64 3.60 12.35
N THR A 14 -2.90 3.17 12.23
CA THR A 14 -3.29 1.75 12.28
C THR A 14 -3.32 1.07 10.91
N PHE A 15 -3.13 1.81 9.82
CA PHE A 15 -3.33 1.33 8.45
C PHE A 15 -4.71 0.70 8.25
N GLU A 16 -5.75 1.40 8.72
CA GLU A 16 -7.12 0.91 8.62
C GLU A 16 -7.51 0.67 7.16
N GLY A 17 -8.15 -0.48 6.89
CA GLY A 17 -8.54 -0.89 5.54
C GLY A 17 -7.46 -1.63 4.75
N LEU A 18 -6.24 -1.78 5.28
CA LEU A 18 -5.20 -2.58 4.62
C LEU A 18 -5.65 -4.04 4.52
N SER A 19 -5.48 -4.66 3.35
CA SER A 19 -5.93 -6.02 3.12
C SER A 19 -5.22 -7.03 4.02
N LEU A 20 -5.99 -8.00 4.50
CA LEU A 20 -5.49 -9.09 5.33
C LEU A 20 -4.71 -10.12 4.50
N SER A 21 -3.83 -10.87 5.15
CA SER A 21 -3.05 -11.94 4.49
C SER A 21 -3.94 -12.94 3.75
N TYR A 22 -5.08 -13.32 4.32
CA TYR A 22 -6.02 -14.23 3.68
C TYR A 22 -6.66 -13.63 2.42
N GLN A 23 -7.06 -12.35 2.45
CA GLN A 23 -7.61 -11.66 1.28
C GLN A 23 -6.59 -11.60 0.13
N ARG A 24 -5.31 -11.33 0.45
CA ARG A 24 -4.20 -11.37 -0.53
C ARG A 24 -4.04 -12.76 -1.15
N LYS A 25 -4.13 -13.82 -0.35
CA LYS A 25 -4.05 -15.21 -0.84
C LYS A 25 -5.22 -15.57 -1.74
N ILE A 26 -6.46 -15.19 -1.38
CA ILE A 26 -7.62 -15.39 -2.24
C ILE A 26 -7.44 -14.63 -3.56
N ALA A 27 -7.06 -13.36 -3.50
CA ALA A 27 -6.87 -12.55 -4.69
C ALA A 27 -5.80 -13.14 -5.63
N LEU A 28 -4.71 -13.68 -5.06
CA LEU A 28 -3.68 -14.40 -5.81
C LEU A 28 -4.26 -15.66 -6.48
N VAL A 29 -4.92 -16.52 -5.72
CA VAL A 29 -5.50 -17.78 -6.24
C VAL A 29 -6.56 -17.49 -7.32
N ALA A 30 -7.44 -16.51 -7.09
CA ALA A 30 -8.43 -16.07 -8.06
C ALA A 30 -7.76 -15.55 -9.34
N THR A 31 -6.69 -14.75 -9.21
CA THR A 31 -5.95 -14.24 -10.36
C THR A 31 -5.32 -15.37 -11.16
N VAL A 32 -4.67 -16.35 -10.51
CA VAL A 32 -4.13 -17.54 -11.17
C VAL A 32 -5.23 -18.37 -11.83
N GLY A 33 -6.36 -18.56 -11.15
CA GLY A 33 -7.52 -19.27 -11.69
C GLY A 33 -8.09 -18.62 -12.96
N ILE A 34 -8.20 -17.29 -12.97
CA ILE A 34 -8.62 -16.53 -14.16
C ILE A 34 -7.64 -16.76 -15.32
N TRP A 35 -6.33 -16.75 -15.05
CA TRP A 35 -5.31 -16.98 -16.07
C TRP A 35 -5.35 -18.41 -16.63
N LEU A 36 -5.50 -19.41 -15.78
CA LEU A 36 -5.66 -20.80 -16.22
C LEU A 36 -6.94 -21.00 -17.02
N GLY A 37 -8.05 -20.42 -16.57
CA GLY A 37 -9.33 -20.46 -17.28
C GLY A 37 -9.27 -19.77 -18.64
N MET A 38 -8.63 -18.61 -18.72
CA MET A 38 -8.42 -17.88 -19.97
C MET A 38 -7.51 -18.66 -20.92
N GLY A 39 -6.40 -19.22 -20.42
CA GLY A 39 -5.50 -20.04 -21.21
C GLY A 39 -6.19 -21.29 -21.79
N TYR A 40 -7.00 -21.97 -20.97
CA TYR A 40 -7.80 -23.10 -21.43
C TYR A 40 -8.85 -22.67 -22.48
N ALA A 41 -9.54 -21.55 -22.27
CA ALA A 41 -10.50 -21.02 -23.23
C ALA A 41 -9.82 -20.67 -24.58
N CYS A 42 -8.64 -20.03 -24.54
CA CYS A 42 -7.83 -19.75 -25.72
C CYS A 42 -7.40 -21.03 -26.44
N TYR A 43 -6.98 -22.07 -25.70
CA TYR A 43 -6.63 -23.36 -26.27
C TYR A 43 -7.81 -24.02 -27.00
N ILE A 44 -8.99 -24.05 -26.37
CA ILE A 44 -10.20 -24.59 -27.00
C ILE A 44 -10.62 -23.76 -28.22
N ALA A 45 -10.50 -22.44 -28.15
CA ALA A 45 -10.78 -21.56 -29.28
C ALA A 45 -9.83 -21.84 -30.45
N ALA A 46 -8.53 -22.02 -30.19
CA ALA A 46 -7.54 -22.35 -31.20
C ALA A 46 -7.88 -23.66 -31.93
N LEU A 47 -8.21 -24.73 -31.18
CA LEU A 47 -8.63 -26.00 -31.78
C LEU A 47 -9.89 -25.85 -32.66
N ARG A 48 -10.84 -25.01 -32.25
CA ARG A 48 -12.04 -24.74 -33.05
C ARG A 48 -11.74 -23.95 -34.31
N LEU A 49 -10.87 -22.95 -34.23
CA LEU A 49 -10.45 -22.13 -35.37
C LEU A 49 -9.66 -22.94 -36.39
N GLU A 50 -8.80 -23.85 -35.91
CA GLU A 50 -8.08 -24.81 -36.74
C GLU A 50 -9.05 -25.77 -37.44
N GLY A 51 -10.05 -26.29 -36.72
CA GLY A 51 -11.11 -27.12 -37.30
C GLY A 51 -12.02 -26.39 -38.31
N LEU A 52 -12.04 -25.06 -38.29
CA LEU A 52 -12.72 -24.21 -39.26
C LEU A 52 -11.81 -23.75 -40.42
N HIS A 53 -10.52 -24.11 -40.40
CA HIS A 53 -9.51 -23.69 -41.36
C HIS A 53 -9.34 -22.16 -41.52
N ILE A 54 -9.66 -21.39 -40.47
CA ILE A 54 -9.55 -19.92 -40.46
C ILE A 54 -8.52 -19.42 -39.44
N ALA A 55 -7.72 -20.31 -38.87
CA ALA A 55 -6.75 -19.95 -37.83
C ALA A 55 -5.72 -18.92 -38.33
N GLU A 56 -5.24 -19.08 -39.57
CA GLU A 56 -4.26 -18.18 -40.19
C GLU A 56 -4.84 -16.77 -40.36
N ASP A 57 -6.04 -16.64 -40.94
CA ASP A 57 -6.72 -15.35 -41.13
C ASP A 57 -6.90 -14.58 -39.81
N VAL A 58 -7.25 -15.30 -38.73
CA VAL A 58 -7.44 -14.69 -37.41
C VAL A 58 -6.11 -14.23 -36.81
N VAL A 59 -5.04 -15.00 -36.97
CA VAL A 59 -3.69 -14.62 -36.50
C VAL A 59 -3.21 -13.39 -37.25
N ASP A 60 -3.38 -13.33 -38.57
CA ASP A 60 -2.97 -12.20 -39.39
C ASP A 60 -3.73 -10.93 -39.02
N ALA A 61 -5.05 -11.01 -38.86
CA ALA A 61 -5.86 -9.89 -38.39
C ALA A 61 -5.41 -9.39 -37.01
N PHE A 62 -5.06 -10.30 -36.09
CA PHE A 62 -4.58 -9.95 -34.76
C PHE A 62 -3.21 -9.26 -34.80
N LEU A 63 -2.26 -9.79 -35.59
CA LEU A 63 -0.94 -9.20 -35.78
C LEU A 63 -1.04 -7.81 -36.41
N PHE A 64 -1.92 -7.63 -37.40
CA PHE A 64 -2.18 -6.33 -38.01
C PHE A 64 -2.75 -5.33 -37.00
N GLY A 65 -3.67 -5.77 -36.15
CA GLY A 65 -4.19 -4.96 -35.04
C GLY A 65 -3.12 -4.55 -34.03
N ILE A 66 -2.21 -5.47 -33.66
CA ILE A 66 -1.06 -5.15 -32.80
C ILE A 66 -0.15 -4.12 -33.45
N LEU A 67 0.14 -4.27 -34.74
CA LEU A 67 0.97 -3.34 -35.50
C LEU A 67 0.34 -1.93 -35.49
N ILE A 68 -0.95 -1.83 -35.82
CA ILE A 68 -1.70 -0.57 -35.77
C ILE A 68 -1.63 0.04 -34.37
N HIS A 69 -1.86 -0.75 -33.32
CA HIS A 69 -1.80 -0.27 -31.93
C HIS A 69 -0.42 0.30 -31.59
N ASN A 70 0.64 -0.41 -31.93
CA ASN A 70 2.00 0.04 -31.66
C ASN A 70 2.34 1.34 -32.41
N ILE A 71 1.87 1.50 -33.65
CA ILE A 71 2.05 2.72 -34.45
C ILE A 71 1.28 3.90 -33.85
N LEU A 72 -0.01 3.72 -33.54
CA LEU A 72 -0.87 4.80 -33.06
C LEU A 72 -0.56 5.23 -31.62
N CYS A 73 -0.29 4.27 -30.73
CA CYS A 73 -0.09 4.55 -29.31
C CYS A 73 1.38 4.76 -28.94
N GLY A 74 2.33 4.43 -29.82
CA GLY A 74 3.77 4.50 -29.54
C GLY A 74 4.23 3.60 -28.38
N GLN A 75 3.39 2.65 -27.96
CA GLN A 75 3.63 1.74 -26.85
C GLN A 75 3.47 0.31 -27.31
N PHE A 76 4.35 -0.56 -26.80
CA PHE A 76 4.29 -1.99 -27.10
C PHE A 76 3.00 -2.61 -26.53
N PHE A 77 2.22 -3.27 -27.39
CA PHE A 77 0.92 -3.84 -27.05
C PHE A 77 0.95 -4.71 -25.79
N LEU A 78 1.97 -5.58 -25.62
CA LEU A 78 2.07 -6.42 -24.42
C LEU A 78 2.26 -5.60 -23.15
N LEU A 79 2.95 -4.45 -23.22
CA LEU A 79 3.07 -3.54 -22.09
C LEU A 79 1.70 -2.93 -21.75
N THR A 80 0.96 -2.44 -22.76
CA THR A 80 -0.38 -1.88 -22.57
C THR A 80 -1.34 -2.92 -22.00
N ALA A 81 -1.33 -4.13 -22.56
CA ALA A 81 -2.14 -5.26 -22.11
C ALA A 81 -1.78 -5.65 -20.67
N SER A 82 -0.49 -5.79 -20.33
CA SER A 82 -0.05 -6.13 -18.97
C SER A 82 -0.48 -5.09 -17.93
N LYS A 83 -0.42 -3.79 -18.27
CA LYS A 83 -0.95 -2.72 -17.42
C LYS A 83 -2.45 -2.87 -17.25
N ALA A 84 -3.21 -3.02 -18.33
CA ALA A 84 -4.66 -3.20 -18.27
C ALA A 84 -5.06 -4.43 -17.43
N LEU A 85 -4.32 -5.53 -17.56
CA LEU A 85 -4.51 -6.75 -16.77
C LEU A 85 -4.23 -6.51 -15.28
N LEU A 86 -3.19 -5.75 -14.95
CA LEU A 86 -2.94 -5.33 -13.56
C LEU A 86 -4.10 -4.47 -13.01
N TYR A 87 -4.80 -3.71 -13.85
CA TYR A 87 -5.94 -2.92 -13.41
C TYR A 87 -7.18 -3.77 -13.09
N VAL A 88 -7.41 -4.86 -13.83
CA VAL A 88 -8.67 -5.62 -13.75
C VAL A 88 -8.56 -6.85 -12.84
N THR A 89 -7.36 -7.41 -12.67
CA THR A 89 -7.18 -8.60 -11.83
C THR A 89 -7.48 -8.34 -10.36
N PRO A 90 -8.08 -9.31 -9.64
CA PRO A 90 -8.37 -9.17 -8.21
C PRO A 90 -7.13 -8.77 -7.38
N LEU A 91 -5.96 -9.37 -7.70
CA LEU A 91 -4.71 -9.02 -7.04
C LEU A 91 -4.28 -7.57 -7.30
N GLY A 92 -4.42 -7.09 -8.54
CA GLY A 92 -4.01 -5.75 -8.90
C GLY A 92 -4.96 -4.66 -8.38
N VAL A 93 -6.26 -4.94 -8.26
CA VAL A 93 -7.21 -4.07 -7.56
C VAL A 93 -6.82 -3.94 -6.08
N LEU A 94 -6.60 -5.08 -5.42
CA LEU A 94 -6.26 -5.13 -4.00
C LEU A 94 -4.91 -4.44 -3.71
N TYR A 95 -3.91 -4.62 -4.57
CA TYR A 95 -2.63 -3.94 -4.46
C TYR A 95 -2.75 -2.41 -4.55
N ARG A 96 -3.61 -1.89 -5.46
CA ARG A 96 -3.81 -0.44 -5.59
C ARG A 96 -4.54 0.16 -4.39
N GLN A 97 -5.52 -0.54 -3.86
CA GLN A 97 -6.22 -0.12 -2.64
C GLN A 97 -5.24 -0.04 -1.45
N ASP A 98 -4.47 -1.11 -1.22
CA ASP A 98 -3.46 -1.13 -0.16
C ASP A 98 -2.43 0.00 -0.34
N ARG A 99 -1.98 0.23 -1.58
CA ARG A 99 -1.03 1.30 -1.88
C ARG A 99 -1.59 2.68 -1.56
N ALA A 100 -2.84 2.96 -1.94
CA ALA A 100 -3.48 4.24 -1.63
C ALA A 100 -3.57 4.49 -0.11
N ILE A 101 -3.87 3.45 0.66
CA ILE A 101 -3.92 3.53 2.13
C ILE A 101 -2.53 3.82 2.69
N LEU A 102 -1.49 3.15 2.20
CA LEU A 102 -0.11 3.39 2.62
C LEU A 102 0.40 4.78 2.24
N ASP A 103 0.05 5.26 1.04
CA ASP A 103 0.42 6.60 0.58
C ASP A 103 -0.27 7.68 1.43
N LYS A 104 -1.57 7.54 1.71
CA LYS A 104 -2.30 8.43 2.64
C LYS A 104 -1.68 8.41 4.05
N ALA A 105 -1.39 7.21 4.58
CA ALA A 105 -0.78 7.07 5.89
C ALA A 105 0.59 7.74 5.95
N LYS A 106 1.38 7.61 4.88
CA LYS A 106 2.68 8.26 4.77
C LYS A 106 2.57 9.78 4.76
N GLU A 107 1.61 10.34 4.03
CA GLU A 107 1.37 11.79 3.99
C GLU A 107 0.98 12.34 5.36
N GLU A 108 0.03 11.70 6.05
CA GLU A 108 -0.41 12.12 7.38
C GLU A 108 0.69 12.01 8.44
N LEU A 109 1.42 10.89 8.47
CA LEU A 109 2.52 10.70 9.41
C LEU A 109 3.65 11.70 9.16
N LEU A 110 3.97 11.99 7.89
CA LEU A 110 4.96 13.01 7.56
C LEU A 110 4.53 14.39 8.01
N LYS A 111 3.26 14.75 7.81
CA LYS A 111 2.69 16.01 8.28
C LYS A 111 2.87 16.16 9.79
N ILE A 112 2.47 15.16 10.58
CA ILE A 112 2.66 15.14 12.03
C ILE A 112 4.13 15.36 12.41
N THR A 113 5.05 14.64 11.77
CA THR A 113 6.49 14.77 12.05
C THR A 113 7.14 16.06 11.55
N SER A 114 6.44 16.84 10.74
CA SER A 114 6.87 18.18 10.34
C SER A 114 6.41 19.26 11.33
N GLU A 115 5.30 19.00 12.03
CA GLU A 115 4.71 19.91 13.01
C GLU A 115 5.31 19.72 14.42
N VAL A 116 5.75 18.50 14.76
CA VAL A 116 6.25 18.17 16.10
C VAL A 116 7.54 17.34 16.07
N GLN A 117 8.43 17.58 17.02
CA GLN A 117 9.61 16.75 17.26
C GLN A 117 9.24 15.53 18.11
N LEU A 118 9.36 14.33 17.56
CA LEU A 118 8.96 13.09 18.25
C LEU A 118 9.77 12.83 19.53
N ARG A 119 10.97 13.42 19.64
CA ARG A 119 11.83 13.32 20.82
C ARG A 119 11.22 13.98 22.06
N ASP A 120 10.36 14.98 21.88
CA ASP A 120 9.71 15.69 22.99
C ASP A 120 8.81 14.74 23.79
N TYR A 121 8.35 13.65 23.16
CA TYR A 121 7.52 12.61 23.77
C TYR A 121 8.31 11.49 24.45
N LEU A 122 9.64 11.58 24.57
CA LEU A 122 10.44 10.56 25.28
C LEU A 122 10.05 10.40 26.76
N GLU A 123 9.47 11.44 27.36
CA GLU A 123 8.96 11.40 28.72
C GLU A 123 7.74 10.48 28.86
N TYR A 124 6.89 10.38 27.82
CA TYR A 124 5.77 9.43 27.79
C TYR A 124 6.24 7.98 27.86
N GLY A 125 7.52 7.73 27.57
CA GLY A 125 8.17 6.45 27.80
C GLY A 125 8.14 5.96 29.25
N LYS A 126 7.86 6.83 30.23
CA LYS A 126 7.61 6.43 31.63
C LYS A 126 6.27 5.71 31.80
N ILE A 127 5.27 6.07 30.99
CA ILE A 127 3.92 5.48 30.98
C ILE A 127 3.89 4.29 30.02
N ASN A 128 4.44 4.46 28.81
CA ASN A 128 4.50 3.42 27.80
C ASN A 128 5.95 3.18 27.32
N PRO A 129 6.63 2.14 27.83
CA PRO A 129 8.01 1.82 27.47
C PRO A 129 8.25 1.58 25.97
N ALA A 130 7.20 1.25 25.20
CA ALA A 130 7.30 1.06 23.75
C ALA A 130 7.76 2.34 23.00
N ILE A 131 7.53 3.53 23.57
CA ILE A 131 8.02 4.80 23.03
C ILE A 131 9.56 4.88 23.09
N ARG A 132 10.19 4.19 24.05
CA ARG A 132 11.65 4.09 24.19
C ARG A 132 12.25 2.85 23.53
N ALA A 133 11.43 2.04 22.85
CA ALA A 133 11.92 0.87 22.14
C ALA A 133 12.93 1.29 21.05
N ARG A 134 13.86 0.39 20.72
CA ARG A 134 14.91 0.63 19.71
C ARG A 134 14.35 1.16 18.39
N GLY A 135 13.22 0.60 17.91
CA GLY A 135 12.57 1.04 16.68
C GLY A 135 12.13 2.51 16.73
N SER A 136 11.55 2.93 17.85
CA SER A 136 11.10 4.31 18.10
C SER A 136 12.29 5.28 18.14
N LEU A 137 13.38 4.90 18.80
CA LEU A 137 14.59 5.71 18.85
C LEU A 137 15.23 5.90 17.46
N VAL A 138 15.19 4.86 16.61
CA VAL A 138 15.65 4.94 15.21
C VAL A 138 14.80 5.95 14.42
N VAL A 139 13.48 5.93 14.56
CA VAL A 139 12.59 6.92 13.93
C VAL A 139 12.96 8.35 14.35
N MET A 140 13.13 8.58 15.66
CA MET A 140 13.54 9.88 16.21
C MET A 140 14.93 10.33 15.75
N ALA A 141 15.84 9.38 15.50
CA ALA A 141 17.16 9.67 14.96
C ALA A 141 17.07 10.16 13.50
N HIS A 142 16.26 9.50 12.67
CA HIS A 142 16.06 9.90 11.27
C HIS A 142 15.26 11.20 11.12
N GLN A 143 14.30 11.46 12.00
CA GLN A 143 13.64 12.77 12.05
C GLN A 143 14.65 13.88 12.36
N SER A 144 15.49 13.70 13.38
CA SER A 144 16.51 14.68 13.78
C SER A 144 17.59 14.89 12.72
N LYS A 145 17.86 13.89 11.86
CA LYS A 145 18.79 13.99 10.73
C LYS A 145 18.19 14.66 9.49
N GLY A 146 16.87 14.86 9.46
CA GLY A 146 16.16 15.39 8.29
C GLY A 146 15.99 14.41 7.13
N ASP A 147 16.32 13.13 7.31
CA ASP A 147 16.23 12.08 6.28
C ASP A 147 15.01 11.16 6.46
N LEU A 148 14.04 11.55 7.29
CA LEU A 148 12.85 10.75 7.58
C LEU A 148 12.04 10.41 6.31
N LYS A 149 11.80 11.38 5.43
CA LYS A 149 11.00 11.19 4.20
C LYS A 149 11.57 10.11 3.25
N PRO A 150 12.87 10.15 2.87
CA PRO A 150 13.45 9.05 2.10
C PRO A 150 13.53 7.75 2.91
N TRP A 151 13.77 7.81 4.22
CA TRP A 151 13.89 6.63 5.08
C TRP A 151 12.59 5.82 5.20
N ILE A 152 11.44 6.48 5.33
CA ILE A 152 10.13 5.80 5.35
C ILE A 152 9.65 5.34 3.96
N GLY A 153 10.48 5.48 2.92
CA GLY A 153 10.22 4.86 1.61
C GLY A 153 10.08 3.34 1.70
N ASN A 154 10.68 2.72 2.72
CA ASN A 154 10.49 1.30 3.03
C ASN A 154 9.27 1.10 3.94
N ALA A 155 8.35 0.19 3.55
CA ALA A 155 7.16 -0.15 4.32
C ALA A 155 7.45 -0.57 5.78
N ARG A 156 8.59 -1.24 6.03
CA ARG A 156 9.00 -1.60 7.39
C ARG A 156 9.31 -0.38 8.25
N ASN A 157 9.93 0.64 7.67
CA ASN A 157 10.29 1.88 8.35
C ASN A 157 9.04 2.75 8.57
N LEU A 158 8.14 2.80 7.59
CA LEU A 158 6.83 3.44 7.75
C LEU A 158 6.04 2.82 8.91
N LYS A 159 6.03 1.49 9.04
CA LYS A 159 5.40 0.80 10.17
C LYS A 159 6.01 1.20 11.53
N LEU A 160 7.32 1.39 11.61
CA LEU A 160 7.98 1.84 12.85
C LEU A 160 7.53 3.24 13.24
N LEU A 161 7.46 4.16 12.27
CA LEU A 161 6.94 5.51 12.49
C LEU A 161 5.48 5.49 12.93
N ALA A 162 4.62 4.76 12.19
CA ALA A 162 3.20 4.63 12.51
C ALA A 162 2.98 4.07 13.92
N ASN A 163 3.73 3.02 14.30
CA ASN A 163 3.67 2.45 15.63
C ASN A 163 4.09 3.47 16.71
N LEU A 164 5.19 4.20 16.51
CA LEU A 164 5.61 5.23 17.46
C LEU A 164 4.52 6.29 17.66
N VAL A 165 3.97 6.84 16.58
CA VAL A 165 2.89 7.83 16.65
C VAL A 165 1.67 7.26 17.36
N TYR A 166 1.29 6.01 17.09
CA TYR A 166 0.21 5.33 17.77
C TYR A 166 0.46 5.14 19.27
N GLN A 167 1.67 4.74 19.68
CA GLN A 167 2.02 4.59 21.09
C GLN A 167 1.98 5.94 21.85
N ILE A 168 2.40 7.03 21.20
CA ILE A 168 2.30 8.38 21.77
C ILE A 168 0.82 8.75 21.94
N TYR A 169 0.00 8.55 20.90
CA TYR A 169 -1.44 8.80 20.95
C TYR A 169 -2.15 8.03 22.08
N LEU A 170 -1.78 6.76 22.31
CA LEU A 170 -2.35 5.97 23.40
C LEU A 170 -2.06 6.58 24.78
N VAL A 171 -0.84 7.07 25.00
CA VAL A 171 -0.49 7.73 26.27
C VAL A 171 -1.26 9.03 26.43
N GLU A 172 -1.37 9.83 25.37
CA GLU A 172 -2.16 11.07 25.38
C GLU A 172 -3.62 10.84 25.72
N LYS A 173 -4.21 9.78 25.17
CA LYS A 173 -5.59 9.40 25.46
C LYS A 173 -5.78 9.03 26.94
N VAL A 174 -4.86 8.27 27.52
CA VAL A 174 -4.90 7.92 28.95
C VAL A 174 -4.79 9.19 29.81
N LEU A 175 -3.86 10.09 29.49
CA LEU A 175 -3.69 11.35 30.21
C LEU A 175 -4.93 12.23 30.13
N LEU A 176 -5.59 12.32 28.97
CA LEU A 176 -6.84 13.07 28.81
C LEU A 176 -7.96 12.50 29.69
N GLN A 177 -8.12 11.17 29.70
CA GLN A 177 -9.13 10.49 30.52
C GLN A 177 -8.89 10.69 32.02
N ASP A 178 -7.63 10.64 32.46
CA ASP A 178 -7.27 10.92 33.86
C ASP A 178 -7.52 12.38 34.25
N THR A 179 -7.38 13.31 33.30
CA THR A 179 -7.63 14.73 33.56
C THR A 179 -9.13 15.02 33.68
N GLU A 180 -9.94 14.42 32.81
CA GLU A 180 -11.41 14.52 32.83
C GLU A 180 -12.04 13.82 34.04
N ALA A 181 -11.45 12.72 34.54
CA ALA A 181 -11.94 12.01 35.71
C ALA A 181 -11.64 12.73 37.05
N ASN A 182 -10.69 13.66 37.05
CA ASN A 182 -10.26 14.43 38.23
C ASN A 182 -10.80 15.88 38.26
N THR A 183 -11.66 16.24 37.30
CA THR A 183 -12.44 17.48 37.24
C THR A 183 -13.90 17.23 37.55
#